data_AF-A0A348ZJM0-F1
#
_entry.id   AF-A0A348ZJM0-F1
#
_cell.length_a   1.000
_cell.length_b   1.000
_cell.length_c   1.000
_cell.angle_alpha   90.00
_cell.angle_beta   90.00
_cell.angle_gamma   90.00
#
_symmetry.space_group_name_H-M   'P 1'
#
loop_
_entity.id
_entity.type
_entity.pdbx_description
1 polymer ?
#
loop_
_entity_poly.entity_id
_entity_poly.type
_entity_poly.pdbx_seq_one_letter_code
_entity_poly.pdbx_strand_id
1 'polypeptide(L)'
;MSKVTVLGGGGWAIALAKVLCENGNDVTIWSAVDREVEALSKDRENKISLPGIIIPDEMKVTGDLDEAVNDVDVIVMAVASSFVRPTAHSLQGKIKEGQIIVDVAKGIEDDTFNTMSEIIKEELPECDPVVLSGPSHAEEVGRQIPTSVVIGSKNEDTAEFIQKLFANDYFRVYRSPDMKSIELGGSLKNVIA
;
A
#
# COMPACT_ATOMS: atom_id res chain seq x y z
N MET A 1 -13.37 -9.55 -7.42
CA MET A 1 -12.26 -9.06 -8.25
C MET A 1 -12.37 -7.54 -8.24
N SER A 2 -11.41 -6.90 -7.58
CA SER A 2 -11.31 -5.43 -7.51
C SER A 2 -10.13 -4.96 -8.35
N LYS A 3 -10.16 -3.73 -8.84
CA LYS A 3 -9.00 -3.05 -9.44
C LYS A 3 -8.20 -2.35 -8.35
N VAL A 4 -6.94 -2.74 -8.19
CA VAL A 4 -6.08 -2.23 -7.11
C VAL A 4 -4.78 -1.68 -7.68
N THR A 5 -4.43 -0.46 -7.26
CA THR A 5 -3.16 0.13 -7.62
C THR A 5 -2.26 0.25 -6.41
N VAL A 6 -1.04 -0.25 -6.51
CA VAL A 6 -0.02 -0.15 -5.48
C VAL A 6 1.00 0.92 -5.90
N LEU A 7 1.00 2.04 -5.18
CA LEU A 7 1.91 3.15 -5.41
C LEU A 7 3.23 2.88 -4.68
N GLY A 8 4.26 2.47 -5.42
CA GLY A 8 5.61 2.18 -4.95
C GLY A 8 6.22 0.95 -5.64
N GLY A 9 7.52 1.03 -5.98
CA GLY A 9 8.29 -0.08 -6.56
C GLY A 9 9.18 -0.85 -5.58
N GLY A 10 9.04 -0.58 -4.28
CA GLY A 10 9.85 -1.19 -3.22
C GLY A 10 9.36 -2.57 -2.80
N GLY A 11 10.18 -3.29 -2.02
CA GLY A 11 9.90 -4.69 -1.66
C GLY A 11 8.59 -4.88 -0.92
N TRP A 12 8.20 -3.96 -0.03
CA TRP A 12 6.91 -4.06 0.65
C TRP A 12 5.72 -3.84 -0.30
N ALA A 13 5.83 -2.89 -1.22
CA ALA A 13 4.83 -2.67 -2.26
C ALA A 13 4.64 -3.92 -3.12
N ILE A 14 5.74 -4.54 -3.57
CA ILE A 14 5.71 -5.77 -4.38
C ILE A 14 5.09 -6.94 -3.61
N ALA A 15 5.46 -7.14 -2.33
CA ALA A 15 4.91 -8.21 -1.51
C ALA A 15 3.39 -8.08 -1.35
N LEU A 16 2.88 -6.86 -1.11
CA LEU A 16 1.44 -6.59 -1.02
C LEU A 16 0.73 -6.73 -2.37
N ALA A 17 1.34 -6.25 -3.45
CA ALA A 17 0.81 -6.42 -4.80
C ALA A 17 0.65 -7.92 -5.13
N LYS A 18 1.63 -8.75 -4.74
CA LYS A 18 1.56 -10.22 -4.90
C LYS A 18 0.41 -10.83 -4.09
N VAL A 19 0.24 -10.45 -2.82
CA VAL A 19 -0.92 -10.89 -2.00
C VAL A 19 -2.24 -10.57 -2.70
N LEU A 20 -2.40 -9.33 -3.17
CA LEU A 20 -3.62 -8.86 -3.82
C LEU A 20 -3.89 -9.60 -5.14
N CYS A 21 -2.84 -9.85 -5.93
CA CYS A 21 -2.92 -10.58 -7.19
C CYS A 21 -3.31 -12.04 -6.95
N GLU A 22 -2.69 -12.70 -5.98
CA GLU A 22 -3.02 -14.09 -5.59
C GLU A 22 -4.45 -14.22 -5.04
N ASN A 23 -5.01 -13.15 -4.50
CA ASN A 23 -6.42 -13.07 -4.09
C ASN A 23 -7.38 -12.81 -5.26
N GLY A 24 -6.89 -12.81 -6.51
CA GLY A 24 -7.71 -12.69 -7.72
C GLY A 24 -8.15 -11.27 -8.05
N ASN A 25 -7.36 -10.26 -7.66
CA ASN A 25 -7.59 -8.86 -8.02
C ASN A 25 -6.79 -8.47 -9.27
N ASP A 26 -7.26 -7.44 -9.98
CA ASP A 26 -6.53 -6.80 -11.06
C ASP A 26 -5.57 -5.77 -10.46
N VAL A 27 -4.27 -6.03 -10.52
CA VAL A 27 -3.26 -5.26 -9.78
C VAL A 27 -2.33 -4.51 -10.74
N THR A 28 -2.17 -3.22 -10.49
CA THR A 28 -1.17 -2.38 -11.13
C THR A 28 -0.15 -1.89 -10.09
N ILE A 29 1.14 -2.07 -10.36
CA ILE A 29 2.23 -1.40 -9.63
C ILE A 29 2.58 -0.12 -10.35
N TRP A 30 2.65 0.98 -9.60
CA TRP A 30 3.20 2.24 -10.07
C TRP A 30 4.51 2.56 -9.37
N SER A 31 5.48 3.12 -10.09
CA SER A 31 6.64 3.76 -9.48
C SER A 31 6.94 5.08 -10.16
N ALA A 32 7.29 6.09 -9.35
CA ALA A 32 7.80 7.37 -9.83
C ALA A 32 9.22 7.28 -10.41
N VAL A 33 9.89 6.13 -10.29
CA VAL A 33 11.29 5.96 -10.66
C VAL A 33 11.39 5.09 -11.91
N ASP A 34 11.75 5.71 -13.05
CA ASP A 34 11.81 5.03 -14.36
C ASP A 34 12.64 3.74 -14.36
N ARG A 35 13.78 3.74 -13.66
CA ARG A 35 14.63 2.55 -13.55
C ARG A 35 13.94 1.38 -12.82
N GLU A 36 13.06 1.68 -11.86
CA GLU A 36 12.26 0.67 -11.19
C GLU A 36 11.17 0.15 -12.13
N VAL A 37 10.49 1.04 -12.85
CA VAL A 37 9.50 0.65 -13.87
C VAL A 37 10.12 -0.28 -14.91
N GLU A 38 11.29 0.07 -15.45
CA GLU A 38 12.01 -0.77 -16.44
C GLU A 38 12.38 -2.13 -15.84
N ALA A 39 13.00 -2.14 -14.65
CA ALA A 39 13.41 -3.38 -13.99
C ALA A 39 12.22 -4.29 -13.68
N LEU A 40 11.16 -3.74 -13.09
CA LEU A 40 9.96 -4.49 -12.73
C LEU A 40 9.19 -4.99 -13.95
N SER A 41 9.18 -4.21 -15.05
CA SER A 41 8.52 -4.61 -16.28
C SER A 41 9.28 -5.72 -17.02
N LYS A 42 10.61 -5.63 -17.06
CA LYS A 42 11.48 -6.53 -17.85
C LYS A 42 11.89 -7.78 -17.08
N ASP A 43 12.41 -7.61 -15.87
CA ASP A 43 12.94 -8.69 -15.07
C ASP A 43 11.83 -9.39 -14.25
N ARG A 44 10.65 -8.75 -14.14
CA ARG A 44 9.54 -9.22 -13.31
C ARG A 44 9.98 -9.48 -11.86
N GLU A 45 10.95 -8.73 -11.37
CA GLU A 45 11.57 -8.93 -10.06
C GLU A 45 12.28 -7.63 -9.64
N ASN A 46 12.25 -7.29 -8.35
CA ASN A 46 13.15 -6.28 -7.79
C ASN A 46 14.29 -6.96 -7.03
N LYS A 47 15.39 -7.26 -7.74
CA LYS A 47 16.59 -7.92 -7.19
C LYS A 47 17.26 -7.17 -6.03
N ILE A 48 16.98 -5.88 -5.88
CA ILE A 48 17.57 -5.05 -4.83
C ILE A 48 16.70 -5.07 -3.58
N SER A 49 15.40 -4.80 -3.72
CA SER A 49 14.51 -4.61 -2.56
C SER A 49 13.75 -5.86 -2.15
N LEU A 50 13.59 -6.85 -3.03
CA LEU A 50 12.90 -8.11 -2.77
C LEU A 50 13.41 -9.26 -3.67
N PRO A 51 14.67 -9.68 -3.50
CA PRO A 51 15.27 -10.71 -4.35
C PRO A 51 14.56 -12.06 -4.23
N GLY A 52 14.39 -12.74 -5.37
CA GLY A 52 13.79 -14.07 -5.49
C GLY A 52 12.26 -14.08 -5.54
N ILE A 53 11.60 -12.93 -5.48
CA ILE A 53 10.14 -12.83 -5.58
C ILE A 53 9.74 -12.32 -6.95
N ILE A 54 9.11 -13.20 -7.73
CA ILE A 54 8.66 -12.90 -9.09
C ILE A 54 7.29 -12.21 -9.08
N ILE A 55 7.16 -11.16 -9.88
CA ILE A 55 5.93 -10.41 -10.13
C ILE A 55 5.13 -11.15 -11.23
N PRO A 56 3.92 -11.65 -10.94
CA PRO A 56 3.10 -12.40 -11.90
C PRO A 56 2.86 -11.61 -13.18
N ASP A 57 2.97 -12.22 -14.37
CA ASP A 57 2.92 -11.53 -15.67
C ASP A 57 1.62 -10.74 -15.92
N GLU A 58 0.52 -11.17 -15.31
CA GLU A 58 -0.77 -10.48 -15.34
C GLU A 58 -0.76 -9.11 -14.65
N MET A 59 0.19 -8.87 -13.74
CA MET A 59 0.30 -7.63 -12.99
C MET A 59 0.93 -6.54 -13.86
N LYS A 60 0.21 -5.44 -14.05
CA LYS A 60 0.71 -4.30 -14.81
C LYS A 60 1.75 -3.52 -14.01
N VAL A 61 2.76 -3.00 -14.68
CA VAL A 61 3.75 -2.07 -14.11
C VAL A 61 3.75 -0.82 -14.99
N THR A 62 3.64 0.36 -14.40
CA THR A 62 3.67 1.63 -15.14
C THR A 62 4.34 2.75 -14.36
N GLY A 63 4.90 3.73 -15.08
CA GLY A 63 5.33 5.01 -14.50
C GLY A 63 4.28 6.11 -14.65
N ASP A 64 3.24 5.87 -15.43
CA ASP A 64 2.16 6.83 -15.66
C ASP A 64 1.15 6.77 -14.50
N LEU A 65 1.10 7.84 -13.70
CA LEU A 65 0.21 7.90 -12.54
C LEU A 65 -1.26 8.01 -12.95
N ASP A 66 -1.58 8.72 -14.04
CA ASP A 66 -2.96 8.86 -14.53
C ASP A 66 -3.49 7.52 -14.99
N GLU A 67 -2.67 6.77 -15.74
CA GLU A 67 -3.00 5.40 -16.12
C GLU A 67 -3.17 4.49 -14.91
N ALA A 68 -2.30 4.62 -13.90
CA ALA A 68 -2.30 3.77 -12.73
C ALA A 68 -3.54 3.95 -11.85
N VAL A 69 -4.09 5.15 -11.71
CA VAL A 69 -5.21 5.41 -10.78
C VAL A 69 -6.56 5.58 -11.47
N ASN A 70 -6.62 5.44 -12.80
CA ASN A 70 -7.86 5.56 -13.54
C ASN A 70 -8.85 4.42 -13.23
N ASP A 71 -10.02 4.78 -12.70
CA ASP A 71 -11.14 3.86 -12.42
C ASP A 71 -10.73 2.65 -11.54
N VAL A 72 -9.96 2.91 -10.48
CA VAL A 72 -9.54 1.87 -9.51
C VAL A 72 -10.48 1.83 -8.30
N ASP A 73 -10.60 0.67 -7.67
CA ASP A 73 -11.39 0.49 -6.45
C ASP A 73 -10.60 0.88 -5.21
N VAL A 74 -9.31 0.53 -5.17
CA VAL A 74 -8.42 0.74 -4.03
C VAL A 74 -7.06 1.21 -4.50
N ILE A 75 -6.50 2.18 -3.78
CA ILE A 75 -5.10 2.61 -3.92
C ILE A 75 -4.35 2.18 -2.66
N VAL A 76 -3.23 1.50 -2.80
CA VAL A 76 -2.31 1.17 -1.71
C VAL A 76 -1.15 2.16 -1.76
N MET A 77 -1.05 3.04 -0.78
CA MET A 77 0.04 4.00 -0.65
C MET A 77 1.24 3.32 -0.01
N ALA A 78 2.14 2.77 -0.83
CA ALA A 78 3.30 1.97 -0.40
C ALA A 78 4.65 2.64 -0.70
N VAL A 79 4.66 3.97 -0.77
CA VAL A 79 5.87 4.79 -0.83
C VAL A 79 6.46 4.99 0.58
N ALA A 80 7.73 5.39 0.68
CA ALA A 80 8.31 5.75 1.98
C ALA A 80 7.56 6.95 2.60
N SER A 81 7.56 7.07 3.92
CA SER A 81 6.79 8.10 4.65
C SER A 81 7.08 9.52 4.16
N SER A 82 8.35 9.83 3.85
CA SER A 82 8.76 11.13 3.30
C SER A 82 8.16 11.47 1.93
N PHE A 83 7.64 10.47 1.21
CA PHE A 83 7.02 10.63 -0.10
C PHE A 83 5.49 10.52 -0.06
N VAL A 84 4.87 10.24 1.10
CA VAL A 84 3.41 10.11 1.20
C VAL A 84 2.71 11.41 0.82
N ARG A 85 3.10 12.56 1.42
CA ARG A 85 2.51 13.87 1.09
C ARG A 85 2.63 14.23 -0.40
N PRO A 86 3.82 14.26 -1.02
CA PRO A 86 3.93 14.63 -2.43
C PRO A 86 3.23 13.63 -3.37
N THR A 87 3.16 12.34 -2.99
CA THR A 87 2.40 11.35 -3.77
C THR A 87 0.90 11.60 -3.66
N ALA A 88 0.38 11.84 -2.45
CA ALA A 88 -1.02 12.19 -2.23
C ALA A 88 -1.40 13.49 -2.95
N HIS A 89 -0.55 14.52 -2.89
CA HIS A 89 -0.72 15.75 -3.64
C HIS A 89 -0.88 15.52 -5.15
N SER A 90 -0.08 14.61 -5.71
CA SER A 90 -0.11 14.27 -7.14
C SER A 90 -1.40 13.54 -7.57
N LEU A 91 -2.20 13.05 -6.62
CA LEU A 91 -3.51 12.41 -6.86
C LEU A 91 -4.68 13.40 -6.88
N GLN A 92 -4.45 14.68 -6.53
CA GLN A 92 -5.52 15.69 -6.50
C GLN A 92 -6.20 15.80 -7.86
N GLY A 93 -7.54 15.70 -7.86
CA GLY A 93 -8.36 15.74 -9.08
C GLY A 93 -8.30 14.47 -9.95
N LYS A 94 -7.61 13.41 -9.50
CA LYS A 94 -7.48 12.13 -10.21
C LYS A 94 -8.25 10.99 -9.54
N ILE A 95 -8.72 11.20 -8.31
CA ILE A 95 -9.45 10.19 -7.52
C ILE A 95 -10.95 10.50 -7.47
N LYS A 96 -11.75 9.46 -7.21
CA LYS A 96 -13.19 9.60 -6.99
C LYS A 96 -13.51 9.95 -5.54
N GLU A 97 -14.69 10.54 -5.32
CA GLU A 97 -15.22 10.73 -3.96
C GLU A 97 -15.30 9.37 -3.24
N GLY A 98 -14.83 9.32 -2.01
CA GLY A 98 -14.75 8.10 -1.21
C GLY A 98 -13.70 7.10 -1.70
N GLN A 99 -12.72 7.51 -2.51
CA GLN A 99 -11.62 6.64 -2.93
C GLN A 99 -10.92 6.04 -1.71
N ILE A 100 -10.91 4.71 -1.62
CA ILE A 100 -10.22 4.02 -0.52
C ILE A 100 -8.72 4.08 -0.78
N ILE A 101 -7.97 4.60 0.20
CA ILE A 101 -6.51 4.67 0.18
C ILE A 101 -5.98 3.91 1.40
N VAL A 102 -5.33 2.77 1.15
CA VAL A 102 -4.68 1.96 2.18
C VAL A 102 -3.24 2.42 2.34
N ASP A 103 -2.96 3.17 3.40
CA ASP A 103 -1.61 3.52 3.80
C ASP A 103 -0.91 2.34 4.47
N VAL A 104 0.33 2.10 4.05
CA VAL A 104 1.23 1.11 4.63
C VAL A 104 2.58 1.71 5.03
N ALA A 105 2.75 3.01 4.86
CA ALA A 105 3.94 3.72 5.29
C ALA A 105 4.01 3.76 6.83
N LYS A 106 5.22 3.85 7.35
CA LYS A 106 5.48 3.87 8.80
C LYS A 106 6.34 5.08 9.12
N GLY A 107 5.72 6.14 9.60
CA GLY A 107 6.40 7.39 9.93
C GLY A 107 5.48 8.44 10.52
N ILE A 108 6.07 9.57 10.86
CA ILE A 108 5.41 10.81 11.26
C ILE A 108 6.08 11.90 10.41
N GLU A 109 5.32 12.85 9.87
CA GLU A 109 5.90 13.94 9.09
C GLU A 109 6.61 14.95 10.00
N ASP A 110 7.82 15.34 9.63
CA ASP A 110 8.69 16.15 10.48
C ASP A 110 8.14 17.54 10.75
N ASP A 111 7.54 18.19 9.75
CA ASP A 111 7.10 19.60 9.85
C ASP A 111 5.77 19.75 10.62
N THR A 112 4.86 18.79 10.48
CA THR A 112 3.49 18.88 11.02
C THR A 112 3.27 17.96 12.22
N PHE A 113 4.12 16.96 12.41
CA PHE A 113 3.91 15.82 13.30
C PHE A 113 2.65 15.00 12.99
N ASN A 114 2.09 15.14 11.79
CA ASN A 114 0.95 14.36 11.35
C ASN A 114 1.37 12.92 11.07
N THR A 115 0.44 12.01 11.36
CA THR A 115 0.50 10.62 10.89
C THR A 115 0.21 10.53 9.39
N MET A 116 0.55 9.41 8.76
CA MET A 116 0.45 9.25 7.31
C MET A 116 -1.00 9.35 6.84
N SER A 117 -1.95 8.78 7.60
CA SER A 117 -3.39 8.89 7.31
C SER A 117 -3.92 10.32 7.42
N GLU A 118 -3.37 11.13 8.34
CA GLU A 118 -3.70 12.56 8.46
C GLU A 118 -3.20 13.35 7.26
N ILE A 119 -1.97 13.10 6.82
CA ILE A 119 -1.38 13.72 5.62
C ILE A 119 -2.21 13.38 4.38
N ILE A 120 -2.55 12.11 4.21
CA ILE A 120 -3.38 11.65 3.09
C ILE A 120 -4.74 12.36 3.12
N LYS A 121 -5.38 12.46 4.29
CA LYS A 121 -6.69 13.11 4.42
C LYS A 121 -6.61 14.64 4.24
N GLU A 122 -5.49 15.25 4.58
CA GLU A 122 -5.23 16.69 4.38
C GLU A 122 -5.06 17.01 2.88
N GLU A 123 -4.27 16.22 2.15
CA GLU A 123 -4.06 16.41 0.72
C GLU A 123 -5.26 15.98 -0.14
N LEU A 124 -6.02 14.98 0.32
CA LEU A 124 -7.14 14.36 -0.39
C LEU A 124 -8.38 14.28 0.53
N PRO A 125 -9.08 15.40 0.79
CA PRO A 125 -10.24 15.44 1.70
C PRO A 125 -11.38 14.48 1.32
N GLU A 126 -11.50 14.12 0.05
CA GLU A 126 -12.50 13.23 -0.52
C GLU A 126 -12.22 11.74 -0.30
N CYS A 127 -11.00 11.36 0.12
CA CYS A 127 -10.64 9.93 0.26
C CYS A 127 -11.18 9.28 1.54
N ASP A 128 -11.24 7.95 1.57
CA ASP A 128 -11.43 7.15 2.79
C ASP A 128 -10.11 6.45 3.15
N PRO A 129 -9.31 7.03 4.08
CA PRO A 129 -8.02 6.47 4.43
C PRO A 129 -8.17 5.24 5.33
N VAL A 130 -7.36 4.23 5.05
CA VAL A 130 -7.23 2.99 5.82
C VAL A 130 -5.75 2.83 6.15
N VAL A 131 -5.44 2.34 7.35
CA VAL A 131 -4.07 2.04 7.76
C VAL A 131 -3.91 0.53 7.79
N LEU A 132 -2.82 0.00 7.26
CA LEU A 132 -2.43 -1.40 7.42
C LEU A 132 -1.01 -1.48 8.00
N SER A 133 -0.86 -2.15 9.14
CA SER A 133 0.43 -2.32 9.81
C SER A 133 0.52 -3.65 10.55
N GLY A 134 1.72 -4.04 10.94
CA GLY A 134 1.99 -5.29 11.66
C GLY A 134 3.43 -5.77 11.51
N PRO A 135 3.77 -6.90 12.17
CA PRO A 135 5.01 -7.64 11.94
C PRO A 135 4.92 -8.33 10.57
N SER A 136 5.40 -7.64 9.53
CA SER A 136 5.15 -8.03 8.13
C SER A 136 6.39 -7.77 7.28
N HIS A 137 7.47 -8.53 7.49
CA HIS A 137 8.66 -8.41 6.66
C HIS A 137 8.32 -8.76 5.20
N ALA A 138 8.74 -7.90 4.28
CA ALA A 138 8.39 -8.05 2.87
C ALA A 138 8.87 -9.38 2.28
N GLU A 139 10.07 -9.84 2.66
CA GLU A 139 10.60 -11.14 2.22
C GLU A 139 9.72 -12.30 2.69
N GLU A 140 9.30 -12.30 3.95
CA GLU A 140 8.46 -13.36 4.53
C GLU A 140 7.10 -13.41 3.83
N VAL A 141 6.47 -12.25 3.64
CA VAL A 141 5.19 -12.13 2.93
C VAL A 141 5.33 -12.55 1.46
N GLY A 142 6.39 -12.10 0.78
CA GLY A 142 6.66 -12.49 -0.60
C GLY A 142 6.82 -14.02 -0.77
N ARG A 143 7.45 -14.67 0.22
CA ARG A 143 7.62 -16.14 0.30
C ARG A 143 6.40 -16.89 0.86
N GLN A 144 5.28 -16.21 1.10
CA GLN A 144 4.05 -16.79 1.66
C GLN A 144 4.23 -17.41 3.05
N ILE A 145 5.16 -16.88 3.85
CA ILE A 145 5.29 -17.26 5.26
C ILE A 145 4.10 -16.66 6.03
N PRO A 146 3.42 -17.45 6.89
CA PRO A 146 2.28 -16.99 7.66
C PRO A 146 2.55 -15.67 8.38
N THR A 147 1.80 -14.64 8.01
CA THR A 147 1.95 -13.26 8.46
C THR A 147 0.61 -12.76 9.00
N SER A 148 0.66 -12.00 10.10
CA SER A 148 -0.52 -11.34 10.65
C SER A 148 -0.35 -9.83 10.68
N VAL A 149 -1.34 -9.11 10.18
CA VAL A 149 -1.40 -7.65 10.20
C VAL A 149 -2.73 -7.17 10.80
N VAL A 150 -2.79 -5.89 11.13
CA VAL A 150 -4.01 -5.19 11.53
C VAL A 150 -4.29 -4.08 10.53
N ILE A 151 -5.56 -3.90 10.21
CA ILE A 151 -6.06 -2.74 9.51
C ILE A 151 -6.90 -1.87 10.43
N GLY A 152 -6.86 -0.56 10.21
CA GLY A 152 -7.76 0.39 10.84
C GLY A 152 -8.42 1.30 9.82
N SER A 153 -9.70 1.56 10.00
CA SER A 153 -10.49 2.54 9.26
C SER A 153 -11.49 3.20 10.19
N LYS A 154 -11.95 4.40 9.85
CA LYS A 154 -13.09 5.04 10.52
C LYS A 154 -14.43 4.43 10.10
N ASN A 155 -14.48 3.77 8.95
CA ASN A 155 -15.66 3.10 8.41
C ASN A 155 -15.50 1.59 8.55
N GLU A 156 -16.41 0.95 9.29
CA GLU A 156 -16.38 -0.49 9.53
C GLU A 156 -16.60 -1.30 8.25
N ASP A 157 -17.45 -0.81 7.33
CA ASP A 157 -17.69 -1.49 6.05
C ASP A 157 -16.42 -1.45 5.18
N THR A 158 -15.71 -0.31 5.18
CA THR A 158 -14.40 -0.18 4.52
C THR A 158 -13.37 -1.10 5.15
N ALA A 159 -13.30 -1.17 6.48
CA ALA A 159 -12.42 -2.10 7.18
C ALA A 159 -12.74 -3.55 6.79
N GLU A 160 -14.00 -3.96 6.78
CA GLU A 160 -14.39 -5.33 6.40
C GLU A 160 -14.04 -5.64 4.94
N PHE A 161 -14.28 -4.69 4.03
CA PHE A 161 -13.92 -4.82 2.63
C PHE A 161 -12.40 -5.02 2.45
N ILE A 162 -11.58 -4.16 3.04
CA ILE A 162 -10.12 -4.25 2.95
C ILE A 162 -9.58 -5.50 3.65
N GLN A 163 -10.20 -5.94 4.76
CA GLN A 163 -9.85 -7.20 5.40
C GLN A 163 -9.99 -8.36 4.41
N LYS A 164 -11.15 -8.47 3.74
CA LYS A 164 -11.42 -9.53 2.77
C LYS A 164 -10.54 -9.43 1.52
N LEU A 165 -10.18 -8.21 1.12
CA LEU A 165 -9.34 -7.96 -0.04
C LEU A 165 -7.93 -8.55 0.11
N PHE A 166 -7.35 -8.41 1.31
CA PHE A 166 -5.98 -8.87 1.61
C PHE A 166 -5.93 -10.28 2.23
N ALA A 167 -6.95 -10.70 2.97
CA ALA A 167 -6.87 -11.94 3.74
C ALA A 167 -6.84 -13.20 2.87
N ASN A 168 -5.89 -14.10 3.15
CA ASN A 168 -5.80 -15.43 2.54
C ASN A 168 -5.14 -16.44 3.50
N ASP A 169 -4.76 -17.61 2.98
CA ASP A 169 -4.24 -18.74 3.77
C ASP A 169 -2.92 -18.43 4.50
N TYR A 170 -2.13 -17.45 4.03
CA TYR A 170 -0.87 -17.06 4.65
C TYR A 170 -0.84 -15.60 5.13
N PHE A 171 -1.77 -14.75 4.71
CA PHE A 171 -1.84 -13.35 5.10
C PHE A 171 -3.12 -13.09 5.90
N ARG A 172 -3.01 -13.10 7.23
CA ARG A 172 -4.15 -12.91 8.13
C ARG A 172 -4.31 -11.45 8.51
N VAL A 173 -5.50 -10.92 8.30
CA VAL A 173 -5.82 -9.52 8.59
C VAL A 173 -6.80 -9.44 9.76
N TYR A 174 -6.44 -8.68 10.80
CA TYR A 174 -7.32 -8.28 11.89
C TYR A 174 -7.82 -6.85 11.68
N ARG A 175 -8.96 -6.49 12.26
CA ARG A 175 -9.49 -5.13 12.26
C ARG A 175 -9.34 -4.51 13.63
N SER A 176 -9.10 -3.21 13.67
CA SER A 176 -9.20 -2.40 14.88
C SER A 176 -9.72 -1.00 14.50
N PRO A 177 -10.64 -0.41 15.28
CA PRO A 177 -11.10 0.95 15.02
C PRO A 177 -10.05 2.02 15.37
N ASP A 178 -8.98 1.65 16.10
CA ASP A 178 -7.95 2.57 16.57
C ASP A 178 -6.84 2.75 15.54
N MET A 179 -7.14 3.47 14.46
CA MET A 179 -6.17 3.82 13.41
C MET A 179 -4.93 4.49 13.97
N LYS A 180 -5.11 5.41 14.92
CA LYS A 180 -4.02 6.22 15.47
C LYS A 180 -2.98 5.35 16.18
N SER A 181 -3.43 4.42 17.02
CA SER A 181 -2.50 3.50 17.70
C SER A 181 -1.77 2.57 16.73
N ILE A 182 -2.41 2.15 15.63
CA ILE A 182 -1.77 1.32 14.61
C ILE A 182 -0.62 2.08 13.94
N GLU A 183 -0.84 3.33 13.54
CA GLU A 183 0.19 4.17 12.91
C GLU A 183 1.34 4.47 13.87
N LEU A 184 1.02 4.91 15.09
CA LEU A 184 2.02 5.22 16.10
C LEU A 184 2.85 3.99 16.49
N GLY A 185 2.23 2.82 16.64
CA GLY A 185 2.97 1.57 16.88
C GLY A 185 3.91 1.22 15.72
N GLY A 186 3.49 1.48 14.48
CA GLY A 186 4.29 1.28 13.28
C GLY A 186 5.45 2.26 13.13
N SER A 187 5.26 3.53 13.48
CA SER A 187 6.28 4.58 13.33
C SER A 187 7.32 4.53 14.44
N LEU A 188 6.89 4.37 15.70
CA LEU A 188 7.79 4.41 16.86
C LEU A 188 8.71 3.19 16.97
N LYS A 189 8.29 2.02 16.46
CA LYS A 189 9.13 0.81 16.52
C LYS A 189 10.48 1.00 15.83
N ASN A 190 10.55 1.83 14.77
CA ASN A 190 11.78 2.02 14.00
C ASN A 190 12.81 2.88 14.75
N VAL A 191 12.37 3.66 15.75
CA VAL A 191 13.25 4.42 16.65
C VAL A 191 13.82 3.54 17.76
N ILE A 192 13.05 2.53 18.18
CA ILE A 192 13.41 1.62 19.27
C ILE A 192 14.28 0.44 18.79
N ALA A 193 14.07 -0.01 17.55
CA ALA A 193 14.68 -1.20 16.96
C ALA A 193 16.18 -1.08 16.65
#